data_AF-A0A822DR08-F1
#
_entry.id   AF-A0A822DR08-F1
#
_cell.length_a   1.000
_cell.length_b   1.000
_cell.length_c   1.000
_cell.angle_alpha   90.00
_cell.angle_beta   90.00
_cell.angle_gamma   90.00
#
_symmetry.space_group_name_H-M   'P 1'
#
loop_
_entity.id
_entity.type
_entity.pdbx_description
1 polymer ?
#
loop_
_entity_poly.entity_id
_entity_poly.type
_entity_poly.pdbx_seq_one_letter_code
_entity_poly.pdbx_strand_id
1 'polypeptide(L)'
;KKEWRPVEYLLIDEMSMVGLTLLAKLNRIISTAKHVDSQVPFGGVNVIFFGDYLQYRPVFDAPLHIDFTLSSKTKSCKLPTEKEIQQRVARSLILQINCV
;
A
#
# COMPACT_ATOMS: atom_id res chain seq x y z
N LYS A 1 15.02 22.69 3.04
CA LYS A 1 13.57 22.80 2.75
C LYS A 1 12.80 21.90 3.72
N LYS A 2 11.95 22.45 4.59
CA LYS A 2 11.22 21.73 5.68
C LYS A 2 9.79 21.33 5.25
N GLU A 3 9.59 21.00 3.98
CA GLU A 3 8.25 20.88 3.38
C GLU A 3 7.43 19.71 3.96
N TRP A 4 8.07 18.62 4.37
CA TRP A 4 7.38 17.44 4.89
C TRP A 4 7.12 17.48 6.40
N ARG A 5 7.85 18.28 7.18
CA ARG A 5 7.70 18.32 8.64
C ARG A 5 6.25 18.61 9.10
N PRO A 6 5.51 19.57 8.52
CA PRO A 6 4.13 19.84 8.94
C PRO A 6 3.07 18.90 8.34
N VAL A 7 3.42 17.99 7.43
CA VAL A 7 2.43 17.14 6.73
C VAL A 7 1.90 16.04 7.65
N GLU A 8 0.64 16.09 8.05
CA GLU A 8 0.04 15.08 8.94
C GLU A 8 -0.73 14.00 8.19
N TYR A 9 -1.25 14.33 7.00
CA TYR A 9 -2.05 13.44 6.17
C TYR A 9 -1.49 13.35 4.76
N LEU A 10 -1.52 12.15 4.20
CA LEU A 10 -1.17 11.87 2.82
C LEU A 10 -2.31 11.12 2.15
N LEU A 11 -2.87 11.71 1.10
CA LEU A 11 -3.92 11.14 0.29
C LEU A 11 -3.30 10.61 -1.01
N ILE A 12 -3.49 9.33 -1.30
CA ILE A 12 -3.02 8.69 -2.55
C ILE A 12 -4.23 8.19 -3.33
N ASP A 13 -4.48 8.85 -4.45
CA ASP A 13 -5.49 8.45 -5.43
C ASP A 13 -4.97 7.34 -6.34
N GLU A 14 -5.90 6.62 -6.97
CA GLU A 14 -5.64 5.56 -7.95
C GLU A 14 -4.63 4.52 -7.48
N MET A 15 -4.83 4.03 -6.25
CA MET A 15 -3.94 3.06 -5.60
C MET A 15 -3.79 1.76 -6.39
N SER A 16 -4.71 1.44 -7.31
CA SER A 16 -4.62 0.26 -8.18
C SER A 16 -3.36 0.26 -9.04
N MET A 17 -2.88 1.43 -9.45
CA MET A 17 -1.71 1.61 -10.30
C MET A 17 -0.40 1.76 -9.52
N VAL A 18 -0.47 1.84 -8.19
CA VAL A 18 0.68 2.04 -7.32
C VAL A 18 1.31 0.69 -6.98
N GLY A 19 2.57 0.54 -7.40
CA GLY A 19 3.37 -0.65 -7.12
C GLY A 19 4.03 -0.64 -5.74
N LEU A 20 4.29 -1.82 -5.20
CA LEU A 20 4.95 -2.00 -3.89
C LEU A 20 6.34 -1.36 -3.83
N THR A 21 7.09 -1.37 -4.94
CA THR A 21 8.43 -0.76 -4.99
C THR A 21 8.34 0.75 -4.84
N LEU A 22 7.33 1.37 -5.47
CA LEU A 22 7.07 2.80 -5.33
C LEU A 22 6.65 3.13 -3.90
N LEU A 23 5.76 2.33 -3.31
CA LEU A 23 5.28 2.52 -1.94
C LEU A 23 6.42 2.39 -0.91
N ALA A 24 7.32 1.43 -1.08
CA ALA A 24 8.49 1.26 -0.22
C ALA A 24 9.47 2.44 -0.33
N LYS A 25 9.69 2.96 -1.55
CA LYS A 25 10.49 4.17 -1.77
C LYS A 25 9.86 5.39 -1.11
N LEU A 26 8.53 5.55 -1.25
CA LEU A 26 7.77 6.62 -0.63
C LEU A 26 7.93 6.60 0.89
N ASN A 27 7.74 5.43 1.51
CA ASN A 27 7.94 5.22 2.94
C ASN A 27 9.33 5.69 3.39
N ARG A 28 10.39 5.22 2.71
CA ARG A 28 11.77 5.59 3.02
C ARG A 28 12.02 7.10 2.90
N ILE A 29 11.49 7.74 1.85
CA ILE A 29 11.65 9.18 1.63
C ILE A 29 10.96 9.97 2.73
N ILE A 30 9.72 9.61 3.09
CA ILE A 30 8.95 10.32 4.11
C ILE A 30 9.59 10.14 5.49
N SER A 31 10.01 8.94 5.88
CA SER A 31 10.72 8.72 7.15
C SER A 31 12.00 9.55 7.24
N THR A 32 12.77 9.61 6.14
CA THR A 32 13.97 10.46 6.06
C THR A 32 13.64 11.95 6.17
N ALA A 33 12.60 12.40 5.46
CA ALA A 33 12.19 13.81 5.47
C ALA A 33 11.65 14.25 6.85
N LYS A 34 10.93 13.35 7.54
CA LYS A 34 10.39 13.55 8.90
C LYS A 34 11.43 13.41 10.00
N HIS A 35 12.59 12.81 9.71
CA HIS A 35 13.61 12.46 10.71
C HIS A 35 13.06 11.52 11.79
N VAL A 36 12.26 10.54 11.37
CA VAL A 36 11.66 9.52 12.22
C VAL A 36 12.26 8.16 11.86
N ASP A 37 12.36 7.28 12.85
CA ASP A 37 12.85 5.92 12.65
C ASP A 37 12.10 5.18 11.55
N SER A 38 12.83 4.35 10.80
CA SER A 38 12.27 3.55 9.70
C SER A 38 11.26 2.49 10.17
N GLN A 39 11.13 2.28 11.49
CA GLN A 39 10.14 1.38 12.08
C GLN A 39 8.74 2.01 12.09
N VAL A 40 8.63 3.34 12.04
CA VAL A 40 7.35 4.03 11.97
C VAL A 40 6.92 4.13 10.50
N PRO A 41 5.81 3.50 10.09
CA PRO A 41 5.30 3.60 8.73
C PRO A 41 5.08 5.05 8.34
N PHE A 42 5.53 5.41 7.15
CA PHE A 42 5.47 6.73 6.54
C PHE A 42 5.90 7.86 7.48
N GLY A 43 6.84 7.61 8.38
CA GLY A 43 7.32 8.61 9.34
C GLY A 43 6.23 9.20 10.25
N GLY A 44 5.16 8.44 10.51
CA GLY A 44 4.02 8.84 11.35
C GLY A 44 2.97 9.67 10.63
N VAL A 45 3.02 9.77 9.29
CA VAL A 45 1.99 10.42 8.48
C VAL A 45 0.80 9.49 8.33
N ASN A 46 -0.41 10.01 8.55
CA ASN A 46 -1.65 9.28 8.32
C ASN A 46 -1.90 9.15 6.81
N VAL A 47 -1.79 7.94 6.27
CA VAL A 47 -1.96 7.71 4.83
C VAL A 47 -3.34 7.15 4.53
N ILE A 48 -4.05 7.80 3.62
CA ILE A 48 -5.37 7.41 3.13
C ILE A 48 -5.23 7.00 1.66
N PHE A 49 -5.44 5.71 1.39
CA PHE A 49 -5.44 5.16 0.03
C PHE A 49 -6.86 5.13 -0.52
N PHE A 50 -7.04 5.60 -1.74
CA PHE A 50 -8.29 5.53 -2.48
C PHE A 50 -8.04 5.20 -3.95
N GLY A 51 -9.09 4.79 -4.65
CA GLY A 51 -9.03 4.33 -6.03
C GLY A 51 -9.73 2.98 -6.22
N ASP A 52 -9.81 2.55 -7.48
CA ASP A 52 -10.51 1.33 -7.88
C ASP A 52 -9.52 0.23 -8.28
N TYR A 53 -9.37 -0.76 -7.41
CA TYR A 53 -8.44 -1.88 -7.57
C TYR A 53 -8.76 -2.82 -8.75
N LEU A 54 -9.93 -2.70 -9.38
CA LEU A 54 -10.32 -3.48 -10.55
C LEU A 54 -9.91 -2.88 -11.90
N GLN A 55 -9.40 -1.64 -11.91
CA GLN A 55 -8.97 -0.97 -13.13
C GLN A 55 -7.60 -1.49 -13.60
N TYR A 56 -6.58 -0.64 -13.53
CA TYR A 56 -5.24 -0.94 -14.01
C TYR A 56 -4.35 -1.40 -12.87
N ARG A 57 -3.59 -2.47 -13.13
CA ARG A 57 -2.51 -2.95 -12.26
C ARG A 57 -1.26 -2.09 -12.45
N PRO A 58 -0.35 -2.04 -11.45
CA PRO A 58 0.89 -1.31 -11.60
C PRO A 58 1.76 -1.90 -12.72
N VAL A 59 2.44 -1.01 -13.44
CA VAL A 59 3.26 -1.38 -14.60
C VAL A 59 4.61 -1.93 -14.13
N PHE A 60 4.92 -3.18 -14.48
CA PHE A 60 6.15 -3.89 -14.08
C PHE A 60 6.39 -3.97 -12.55
N ASP A 61 5.34 -3.89 -11.73
CA ASP A 61 5.44 -4.01 -10.28
C ASP A 61 4.28 -4.84 -9.72
N ALA A 62 4.35 -5.19 -8.44
CA ALA A 62 3.30 -5.92 -7.75
C ALA A 62 2.28 -4.96 -7.10
N PRO A 63 0.96 -5.16 -7.27
CA PRO A 63 -0.04 -4.42 -6.50
C PRO A 63 -0.09 -4.82 -5.02
N LEU A 64 -0.56 -3.91 -4.17
CA LEU A 64 -0.67 -4.11 -2.72
C LEU A 64 -1.62 -5.25 -2.30
N HIS A 65 -2.58 -5.60 -3.16
CA HIS A 65 -3.66 -6.55 -2.85
C HIS A 65 -3.36 -8.02 -3.22
N ILE A 66 -2.12 -8.34 -3.56
CA ILE A 66 -1.73 -9.72 -3.87
C ILE A 66 -1.47 -10.48 -2.57
N ASP A 67 -2.15 -11.62 -2.40
CA ASP A 67 -1.87 -12.53 -1.29
C ASP A 67 -0.53 -13.24 -1.50
N PHE A 68 0.47 -12.89 -0.68
CA PHE A 68 1.76 -13.58 -0.64
C PHE A 68 1.65 -15.04 -0.15
N THR A 69 0.52 -15.42 0.46
CA THR A 69 0.26 -16.77 0.99
C THR A 69 -0.07 -17.81 -0.08
N LEU A 70 -0.34 -17.39 -1.33
CA LEU A 70 -0.63 -18.29 -2.45
C LEU A 70 0.62 -18.76 -3.21
N SER A 71 1.83 -18.49 -2.70
CA SER A 71 3.09 -18.95 -3.32
C SER A 71 3.26 -20.48 -3.31
N SER A 72 2.40 -21.23 -2.62
CA SER A 72 2.37 -22.70 -2.73
C SER A 72 0.97 -23.21 -3.10
N LYS A 73 0.91 -23.98 -4.20
CA LYS A 73 -0.17 -24.87 -4.68
C LYS A 73 -1.12 -24.32 -5.76
N THR A 74 -0.78 -24.69 -7.00
CA THR A 74 -1.63 -25.28 -8.06
C THR A 74 -3.10 -24.83 -8.22
N LYS A 75 -3.38 -24.31 -9.43
CA LYS A 75 -4.60 -24.49 -10.26
C LYS A 75 -5.97 -24.13 -9.67
N SER A 76 -6.39 -22.88 -9.86
CA SER A 76 -7.74 -22.55 -10.35
C SER A 76 -7.76 -21.11 -10.88
N CYS A 77 -7.98 -20.94 -12.20
CA CYS A 77 -8.24 -19.64 -12.81
C CYS A 77 -9.65 -19.17 -12.40
N LYS A 78 -9.81 -18.68 -11.18
CA LYS A 78 -10.99 -17.90 -10.81
C LYS A 78 -10.51 -16.48 -10.56
N LEU A 79 -10.96 -15.55 -11.41
CA LEU A 79 -10.79 -14.13 -11.12
C LEU A 79 -11.48 -13.87 -9.77
N PRO A 80 -10.77 -13.34 -8.76
CA PRO A 80 -11.38 -13.05 -7.49
C PRO A 80 -12.47 -12.00 -7.67
N THR A 81 -13.59 -12.18 -6.97
CA THR A 81 -14.74 -11.26 -7.05
C THR A 81 -14.35 -9.91 -6.44
N GLU A 82 -14.96 -8.81 -6.88
CA GLU A 82 -14.75 -7.46 -6.32
C GLU A 82 -14.76 -7.45 -4.79
N LYS A 83 -15.74 -8.13 -4.18
CA LYS A 83 -15.85 -8.27 -2.72
C LYS A 83 -14.63 -8.97 -2.10
N GLU A 84 -14.06 -9.96 -2.77
CA GLU A 84 -12.87 -10.67 -2.29
C GLU A 84 -11.63 -9.79 -2.39
N ILE A 85 -11.51 -8.99 -3.46
CA ILE A 85 -10.41 -8.04 -3.64
C ILE A 85 -10.52 -6.93 -2.59
N GLN A 86 -11.69 -6.33 -2.42
CA GLN A 86 -11.93 -5.32 -1.39
C GLN A 86 -11.66 -5.86 0.01
N GLN A 87 -12.06 -7.10 0.30
CA GLN A 87 -11.81 -7.71 1.60
C GLN A 87 -10.33 -8.07 1.83
N ARG A 88 -9.58 -8.45 0.77
CA ARG A 88 -8.13 -8.68 0.83
C ARG A 88 -7.35 -7.37 0.98
N VAL A 89 -7.70 -6.34 0.22
CA VAL A 89 -7.18 -4.97 0.37
C VAL A 89 -7.44 -4.49 1.80
N ALA A 90 -8.69 -4.58 2.27
CA ALA A 90 -9.05 -4.14 3.62
C ALA A 90 -8.26 -4.90 4.69
N ARG A 91 -8.10 -6.23 4.56
CA ARG A 91 -7.28 -7.04 5.49
C ARG A 91 -5.81 -6.66 5.44
N SER A 92 -5.23 -6.48 4.25
CA SER A 92 -3.84 -6.07 4.07
C SER A 92 -3.61 -4.69 4.69
N LEU A 93 -4.51 -3.74 4.44
CA LEU A 93 -4.48 -2.40 5.03
C LEU A 93 -4.65 -2.45 6.55
N ILE A 94 -5.59 -3.25 7.08
CA ILE A 94 -5.78 -3.41 8.54
C ILE A 94 -4.57 -4.03 9.22
N LEU A 95 -3.88 -4.98 8.58
CA LEU A 95 -2.63 -5.55 9.10
C LEU A 95 -1.48 -4.54 9.03
N GLN A 96 -1.48 -3.61 8.06
CA GLN A 96 -0.47 -2.55 8.01
C GLN A 96 -0.79 -1.36 8.93
N ILE A 97 -2.05 -1.14 9.29
CA ILE A 97 -2.50 -0.06 10.18
C ILE A 97 -2.42 -0.47 11.67
N ASN A 98 -2.61 -1.75 12.01
CA ASN A 98 -2.62 -2.24 13.41
C ASN A 98 -1.27 -2.81 13.89
N CYS A 99 -0.15 -2.56 13.20
CA CYS A 99 1.16 -2.80 13.79
C CYS A 99 1.50 -1.67 14.77
N VAL A 100 0.83 -1.70 15.93
CA VAL A 100 1.21 -1.07 17.20
C VAL A 100 1.55 -2.17 18.19
#